data_AF-A0A256ZU06-F1
#
_entry.id   AF-A0A256ZU06-F1
#
_cell.length_a   1.000
_cell.length_b   1.000
_cell.length_c   1.000
_cell.angle_alpha   90.00
_cell.angle_beta   90.00
_cell.angle_gamma   90.00
#
_symmetry.space_group_name_H-M   'P 1'
#
loop_
_entity.id
_entity.type
_entity.pdbx_description
1 polymer ?
#
loop_
_entity_poly.entity_id
_entity_poly.type
_entity_poly.pdbx_seq_one_letter_code
_entity_poly.pdbx_strand_id
1 'polypeptide(L)'
;MFVIDSSVFSSIIVKDEFYSKAKNFLIKHSMLNNIAADLAYAETASTLWKHVHVYRRIPPDKHGELSEQIFSIIDSSVSKVYKLKDVL
;
A
#
# COMPACT_ATOMS: atom_id res chain seq x y z
N MET A 1 -0.32 8.59 -16.01
CA MET A 1 -1.34 8.00 -15.13
C MET A 1 -1.02 6.54 -14.98
N PHE A 2 -0.90 6.06 -13.75
CA PHE A 2 -0.73 4.64 -13.45
C PHE A 2 -1.92 4.14 -12.62
N VAL A 3 -2.27 2.87 -12.84
CA VAL A 3 -3.09 2.10 -11.89
C VAL A 3 -2.11 1.44 -10.93
N ILE A 4 -2.15 1.85 -9.66
CA ILE A 4 -1.21 1.39 -8.64
C ILE A 4 -1.81 0.19 -7.93
N ASP A 5 -1.09 -0.91 -7.99
CA ASP A 5 -1.43 -2.16 -7.32
C ASP A 5 -1.04 -2.14 -5.84
N SER A 6 -1.68 -3.01 -5.05
CA SER A 6 -1.45 -3.17 -3.61
C SER A 6 0.00 -3.51 -3.26
N SER A 7 0.72 -4.20 -4.15
CA SER A 7 2.12 -4.57 -3.96
C SER A 7 3.03 -3.35 -3.74
N VAL A 8 2.79 -2.22 -4.42
CA VAL A 8 3.60 -0.99 -4.27
C VAL A 8 3.44 -0.43 -2.86
N PHE A 9 2.21 -0.35 -2.35
CA PHE A 9 1.94 0.14 -1.00
C PHE A 9 2.44 -0.83 0.06
N SER A 10 2.26 -2.14 -0.18
CA SER A 10 2.75 -3.21 0.69
C SER A 10 4.26 -3.09 0.92
N SER A 11 5.05 -2.96 -0.14
CA SER A 11 6.51 -2.79 -0.03
C SER A 11 6.93 -1.58 0.80
N ILE A 12 6.11 -0.51 0.82
CA ILE A 12 6.38 0.67 1.66
C ILE A 12 6.05 0.39 3.12
N ILE A 13 4.91 -0.24 3.39
CA ILE A 13 4.43 -0.56 4.75
C ILE A 13 5.35 -1.57 5.44
N VAL A 14 5.68 -2.68 4.78
CA VAL A 14 6.50 -3.75 5.38
C VAL A 14 8.00 -3.53 5.24
N LYS A 15 8.42 -2.55 4.43
CA LYS A 15 9.82 -2.21 4.12
C LYS A 15 10.62 -3.43 3.62
N ASP A 16 10.10 -4.10 2.61
CA ASP A 16 10.77 -5.24 1.95
C ASP A 16 11.93 -4.80 1.03
N GLU A 17 12.52 -5.73 0.25
CA GLU A 17 13.60 -5.40 -0.68
C GLU A 17 13.22 -4.39 -1.77
N PHE A 18 11.93 -4.19 -2.04
CA PHE A 18 11.42 -3.25 -3.04
C PHE A 18 11.05 -1.88 -2.46
N TYR A 19 11.16 -1.69 -1.13
CA TYR A 19 10.83 -0.44 -0.44
C TYR A 19 11.33 0.81 -1.16
N SER A 20 12.63 0.87 -1.48
CA SER A 20 13.24 2.04 -2.12
C SER A 20 12.68 2.27 -3.53
N LYS A 21 12.43 1.20 -4.28
CA LYS A 21 11.88 1.28 -5.64
C LYS A 21 10.42 1.75 -5.61
N ALA A 22 9.60 1.19 -4.72
CA ALA A 22 8.20 1.56 -4.55
C ALA A 22 8.05 3.02 -4.08
N LYS A 23 8.81 3.42 -3.05
CA LYS A 23 8.83 4.80 -2.56
C LYS A 23 9.24 5.79 -3.66
N ASN A 24 10.33 5.51 -4.37
CA ASN A 24 10.80 6.38 -5.44
C ASN A 24 9.81 6.45 -6.61
N PHE A 25 9.12 5.35 -6.93
CA PHE A 25 8.07 5.34 -7.94
C PHE A 25 6.93 6.29 -7.57
N LEU A 26 6.42 6.23 -6.34
CA LEU A 26 5.33 7.12 -5.88
C LEU A 26 5.77 8.59 -5.88
N ILE A 27 6.99 8.89 -5.41
CA ILE A 27 7.52 10.27 -5.40
C ILE A 27 7.70 10.81 -6.82
N LYS A 28 8.32 10.03 -7.71
CA LYS A 28 8.60 10.45 -9.09
C LYS A 28 7.32 10.71 -9.90
N HIS A 29 6.24 10.03 -9.55
CA HIS A 29 4.99 10.07 -10.28
C HIS A 29 3.84 10.71 -9.49
N SER A 30 4.13 11.41 -8.40
CA SER A 30 3.13 12.03 -7.51
C SER A 30 2.26 13.08 -8.19
N MET A 31 2.83 13.80 -9.18
CA MET A 31 2.11 14.83 -9.95
C MET A 31 1.21 14.24 -11.05
N LEU A 32 1.21 12.92 -11.24
CA LEU A 32 0.29 12.25 -12.16
C LEU A 32 -1.01 11.93 -11.43
N ASN A 33 -2.13 11.96 -12.15
CA ASN A 33 -3.44 11.52 -11.66
C ASN A 33 -3.48 9.98 -11.52
N ASN A 34 -2.64 9.41 -10.66
CA ASN A 34 -2.60 7.97 -10.41
C ASN A 34 -3.88 7.54 -9.69
N ILE A 35 -4.25 6.29 -9.90
CA ILE A 35 -5.49 5.72 -9.36
C ILE A 35 -5.20 4.35 -8.76
N ALA A 36 -6.07 3.89 -7.86
CA ALA A 36 -6.04 2.54 -7.31
C ALA A 36 -7.46 1.98 -7.20
N ALA A 37 -7.58 0.66 -7.04
CA ALA A 37 -8.83 0.03 -6.62
C ALA A 37 -8.91 0.00 -5.08
N ASP A 38 -10.11 0.01 -4.52
CA ASP A 38 -10.35 -0.14 -3.07
C ASP A 38 -9.84 -1.48 -2.51
N LEU A 39 -9.66 -2.50 -3.37
CA LEU A 39 -8.98 -3.74 -3.03
C LEU A 39 -7.55 -3.52 -2.50
N ALA A 40 -6.88 -2.44 -2.92
CA ALA A 40 -5.50 -2.15 -2.53
C ALA A 40 -5.34 -1.98 -1.01
N TYR A 41 -6.35 -1.45 -0.31
CA TYR A 41 -6.32 -1.33 1.15
C TYR A 41 -6.33 -2.72 1.81
N ALA A 42 -7.26 -3.59 1.39
CA ALA A 42 -7.44 -4.91 1.98
C ALA A 42 -6.22 -5.81 1.74
N GLU A 43 -5.65 -5.77 0.54
CA GLU A 43 -4.46 -6.56 0.21
C GLU A 43 -3.20 -6.06 0.93
N THR A 44 -3.04 -4.74 1.04
CA THR A 44 -1.93 -4.15 1.81
C THR A 44 -2.03 -4.52 3.29
N ALA A 45 -3.24 -4.44 3.87
CA ALA A 45 -3.49 -4.83 5.26
C ALA A 45 -3.26 -6.34 5.47
N SER A 46 -3.68 -7.19 4.53
CA SER A 46 -3.42 -8.63 4.55
C SER A 46 -1.92 -8.93 4.50
N THR A 47 -1.14 -8.20 3.68
CA THR A 47 0.32 -8.35 3.63
C THR A 47 0.96 -7.97 4.96
N LEU A 48 0.58 -6.82 5.54
CA LEU A 48 1.05 -6.42 6.87
C LEU A 48 0.70 -7.48 7.93
N TRP A 49 -0.55 -7.94 7.97
CA TRP A 49 -1.00 -8.96 8.92
C TRP A 49 -0.19 -10.25 8.80
N LYS A 50 0.10 -10.72 7.58
CA LYS A 50 0.96 -11.90 7.34
C LYS A 50 2.38 -11.66 7.86
N HIS A 51 2.96 -10.49 7.60
CA HIS A 51 4.31 -10.15 8.10
C HIS A 51 4.37 -10.09 9.63
N VAL A 52 3.30 -9.67 10.30
CA VAL A 52 3.23 -9.60 11.76
C VAL A 52 2.92 -10.97 12.39
N HIS A 53 1.88 -11.67 11.92
CA HIS A 53 1.30 -12.80 12.64
C HIS A 53 1.69 -14.17 12.07
N VAL A 54 1.97 -14.26 10.77
CA VAL A 54 2.36 -15.53 10.12
C VAL A 54 3.87 -15.65 10.06
N TYR A 55 4.54 -14.66 9.46
CA TYR A 55 5.99 -14.69 9.23
C TYR A 55 6.80 -14.15 10.40
N ARG A 56 6.16 -13.48 11.36
CA ARG A 56 6.81 -12.91 12.55
C ARG A 56 8.02 -12.01 12.21
N ARG A 57 7.98 -11.33 11.06
CA ARG A 57 9.03 -10.41 10.59
C ARG A 57 8.90 -9.01 11.19
N ILE A 58 7.69 -8.65 11.61
CA ILE A 58 7.37 -7.36 12.24
C ILE A 58 6.83 -7.63 13.65
N PRO A 59 7.29 -6.91 14.69
CA PRO A 59 6.76 -7.03 16.05
C PRO A 59 5.24 -6.77 16.13
N PRO A 60 4.46 -7.55 16.89
CA PRO A 60 3.00 -7.38 16.99
C PRO A 60 2.52 -6.01 17.49
N ASP A 61 3.29 -5.35 18.35
CA ASP A 61 3.02 -4.00 18.86
C ASP A 61 3.07 -2.93 17.76
N LYS A 62 3.75 -3.21 16.63
CA LYS A 62 3.80 -2.32 15.46
C LYS A 62 2.61 -2.44 14.53
N HIS A 63 1.75 -3.45 14.69
CA HIS A 63 0.64 -3.71 13.77
C HIS A 63 -0.35 -2.54 13.71
N GLY A 64 -0.73 -1.97 14.86
CA GLY A 64 -1.66 -0.83 14.91
C GLY A 64 -1.11 0.39 14.18
N GLU A 65 0.10 0.82 14.55
CA GLU A 65 0.79 1.97 13.94
C GLU A 65 0.92 1.84 12.42
N LEU A 66 1.32 0.65 11.92
CA LEU A 66 1.48 0.42 10.49
C LEU A 66 0.15 0.31 9.75
N SER A 67 -0.91 -0.19 10.39
CA SER A 67 -2.24 -0.28 9.77
C SER A 67 -2.84 1.10 9.50
N GLU A 68 -2.64 2.06 10.41
CA GLU A 68 -3.08 3.45 10.22
C GLU A 68 -2.35 4.13 9.05
N GLN A 69 -1.08 3.79 8.83
CA GLN A 69 -0.29 4.32 7.71
C GLN A 69 -0.80 3.86 6.34
N ILE A 70 -1.51 2.73 6.25
CA ILE A 70 -2.04 2.21 4.97
C ILE A 70 -2.94 3.24 4.32
N PHE A 71 -3.91 3.78 5.08
CA PHE A 71 -4.82 4.80 4.58
C PHE A 71 -4.06 6.04 4.12
N SER A 72 -3.19 6.57 4.98
CA SER A 72 -2.41 7.78 4.67
C SER A 72 -1.56 7.61 3.41
N ILE A 73 -0.92 6.45 3.22
CA ILE A 73 -0.06 6.23 2.06
C ILE A 73 -0.88 6.11 0.79
N ILE A 74 -1.96 5.32 0.80
CA ILE A 74 -2.80 5.15 -0.40
C ILE A 74 -3.44 6.48 -0.77
N ASP A 75 -4.12 7.13 0.18
CA ASP A 75 -4.87 8.37 -0.06
C ASP A 75 -3.99 9.52 -0.53
N SER A 76 -2.76 9.63 -0.02
CA SER A 76 -1.82 10.67 -0.45
C SER A 76 -1.12 10.37 -1.78
N SER A 77 -1.14 9.13 -2.25
CA SER A 77 -0.41 8.69 -3.44
C SER A 77 -1.28 8.58 -4.70
N VAL A 78 -2.61 8.62 -4.55
CA VAL A 78 -3.56 8.47 -5.65
C VAL A 78 -4.56 9.63 -5.67
N SER A 79 -4.93 10.05 -6.88
CA SER A 79 -5.95 11.08 -7.10
C SER A 79 -7.37 10.55 -6.92
N LYS A 80 -7.58 9.24 -7.11
CA LYS A 80 -8.88 8.60 -6.98
C LYS A 80 -8.75 7.11 -6.70
N VAL A 81 -9.64 6.63 -5.84
CA VAL A 81 -9.86 5.20 -5.61
C VAL A 81 -11.17 4.79 -6.25
N TYR A 82 -11.14 3.73 -7.05
CA TYR A 82 -12.32 3.12 -7.66
C TYR A 82 -12.78 1.92 -6.83
N LYS A 83 -14.10 1.71 -6.74
CA LYS A 83 -14.61 0.48 -6.16
C LYS A 83 -14.30 -0.67 -7.11
N LEU A 84 -13.78 -1.77 -6.60
CA LEU A 84 -13.38 -2.92 -7.42
C LEU A 84 -14.53 -3.41 -8.32
N LYS A 85 -15.75 -3.45 -7.78
CA LYS A 85 -16.95 -3.86 -8.51
C LYS A 85 -17.28 -2.97 -9.72
N ASP A 86 -16.76 -1.74 -9.77
CA ASP A 86 -17.00 -0.79 -10.86
C ASP A 86 -15.94 -0.94 -11.98
N VAL A 87 -14.89 -1.75 -11.77
CA VAL A 87 -13.77 -1.99 -12.71
C VAL A 87 -13.55 -3.48 -13.04
N LEU A 88 -14.42 -4.36 -12.55
CA LEU A 88 -14.56 -5.76 -12.97
C LEU A 88 -15.48 -5.85 -14.19
#